data_AF-A0AAT9HM60-F1
#
_entry.id   AF-A0AAT9HM60-F1
#
_cell.length_a   1.000
_cell.length_b   1.000
_cell.length_c   1.000
_cell.angle_alpha   90.00
_cell.angle_beta   90.00
_cell.angle_gamma   90.00
#
_symmetry.space_group_name_H-M   'P 1'
#
loop_
_entity.id
_entity.type
_entity.pdbx_description
1 polymer ?
#
loop_
_entity_poly.entity_id
_entity_poly.type
_entity_poly.pdbx_seq_one_letter_code
_entity_poly.pdbx_strand_id
1 'polypeptide(L)'
;MAIAFTLVSVRYEVPGAEVSLSHLFLVQSWVPSQWYYLTMTGLDWSLSCEAFFYLCFPVLLLVLSRAPTWMLYAVCACAVFLVFFLPYVVGHTFALVSPDPVEMVPTGSYGGPIGYWFAYVFPPMRMAEFVIGISLALLVRRGAWRGPGVAVCLVLCAIGWGSTSVSTAICRSRPAC
;
A
#
# COMPACT_ATOMS: atom_id res chain seq x y z
N MET A 1 -0.31 -15.32 22.45
CA MET A 1 -0.73 -13.97 22.02
C MET A 1 -0.58 -12.96 23.16
N ALA A 2 -1.25 -13.12 24.31
CA ALA A 2 -1.07 -12.22 25.48
C ALA A 2 0.38 -12.17 26.04
N ILE A 3 1.10 -13.30 26.01
CA ILE A 3 2.48 -13.39 26.54
C ILE A 3 3.52 -12.72 25.63
N ALA A 4 3.28 -12.68 24.32
CA ALA A 4 4.14 -11.94 23.39
C ALA A 4 3.96 -10.43 23.56
N PHE A 5 2.73 -10.00 23.86
CA PHE A 5 2.38 -8.61 24.17
C PHE A 5 3.09 -8.12 25.43
N THR A 6 3.13 -8.95 26.49
CA THR A 6 3.78 -8.59 27.76
C THR A 6 5.31 -8.64 27.72
N LEU A 7 5.93 -9.41 26.82
CA LEU A 7 7.39 -9.46 26.68
C LEU A 7 7.93 -8.31 25.82
N VAL A 8 7.15 -7.81 24.85
CA VAL A 8 7.51 -6.63 24.04
C VAL A 8 7.25 -5.32 24.79
N SER A 9 6.24 -5.28 25.67
CA SER A 9 5.88 -4.10 26.46
C SER A 9 6.90 -3.68 27.52
N VAL A 10 7.95 -4.47 27.77
CA VAL A 10 8.99 -4.13 28.76
C VAL A 10 9.96 -3.05 28.22
N ARG A 11 9.95 -2.75 26.91
CA ARG A 11 10.87 -1.76 26.32
C ARG A 11 10.24 -0.62 25.51
N TYR A 12 8.93 -0.66 25.27
CA TYR A 12 8.21 0.39 24.53
C TYR A 12 7.16 1.01 25.45
N GLU A 13 7.08 2.34 25.47
CA GLU A 13 5.97 3.06 26.10
C GLU A 13 4.65 2.44 25.67
N VAL A 14 3.79 2.09 26.62
CA VAL A 14 2.52 1.44 26.33
C VAL A 14 1.73 2.38 25.43
N PRO A 15 1.32 1.95 24.21
CA PRO A 15 0.55 2.80 23.33
C PRO A 15 -0.71 3.28 24.05
N GLY A 16 -1.08 4.55 23.85
CA GLY A 16 -2.32 5.11 24.40
C GLY A 16 -3.53 4.23 24.11
N ALA A 17 -4.56 4.32 24.95
CA ALA A 17 -5.77 3.53 24.78
C ALA A 17 -6.40 3.77 23.39
N GLU A 18 -6.32 4.99 22.86
CA GLU A 18 -6.76 5.35 21.52
C GLU A 18 -6.01 4.59 20.42
N VAL A 19 -4.69 4.44 20.53
CA VAL A 19 -3.88 3.70 19.54
C VAL A 19 -4.26 2.23 19.59
N SER A 20 -4.33 1.65 20.79
CA SER A 20 -4.71 0.24 20.96
C SER A 20 -6.10 -0.07 20.39
N LEU A 21 -7.08 0.82 20.62
CA LEU A 21 -8.42 0.68 20.04
C LEU A 21 -8.41 0.80 18.52
N SER A 22 -7.60 1.71 17.96
CA SER A 22 -7.50 1.87 16.51
C SER A 22 -7.00 0.60 15.81
N HIS A 23 -6.04 -0.12 16.41
CA HIS A 23 -5.56 -1.42 15.91
C HIS A 23 -6.61 -2.53 16.08
N LEU A 24 -7.35 -2.53 17.20
CA LEU A 24 -8.40 -3.53 17.45
C LEU A 24 -9.54 -3.42 16.42
N PHE A 25 -9.93 -2.19 16.07
CA PHE A 25 -10.96 -1.92 15.06
C PHE A 25 -10.41 -1.84 13.63
N LEU A 26 -9.12 -2.04 13.43
CA LEU A 26 -8.45 -1.96 12.14
C LEU A 26 -8.69 -0.61 11.43
N VAL A 27 -8.67 0.50 12.17
CA VAL A 27 -8.84 1.88 11.64
C VAL A 27 -7.56 2.72 11.71
N GLN A 28 -6.47 2.17 12.23
CA GLN A 28 -5.19 2.87 12.41
C GLN A 28 -4.58 3.38 11.09
N SER A 29 -4.83 2.71 9.96
CA SER A 29 -4.32 3.12 8.64
C SER A 29 -5.00 4.38 8.07
N TRP A 30 -6.12 4.79 8.65
CA TRP A 30 -6.87 5.98 8.23
C TRP A 30 -6.30 7.27 8.84
N VAL A 31 -5.41 7.16 9.82
CA VAL A 31 -4.76 8.30 10.48
C VAL A 31 -3.42 8.56 9.80
N PRO A 32 -3.14 9.80 9.33
CA PRO A 32 -1.90 10.16 8.65
C PRO A 32 -0.72 10.34 9.62
N SER A 33 -0.44 9.35 10.46
CA SER A 33 0.64 9.38 11.44
C SER A 33 1.33 8.02 11.56
N GLN A 34 2.65 7.99 11.38
CA GLN A 34 3.46 6.78 11.49
C GLN A 34 3.33 6.10 12.85
N TRP A 35 3.14 6.89 13.91
CA TRP A 35 2.88 6.38 15.26
C TRP A 35 1.61 5.53 15.32
N TYR A 36 0.57 5.85 14.56
CA TYR A 36 -0.66 5.07 14.57
C TYR A 36 -0.53 3.76 13.81
N TYR A 37 0.10 3.75 12.64
CA TYR A 37 0.05 2.55 11.78
C TYR A 37 1.31 1.66 11.87
N LEU A 38 2.40 2.11 12.52
CA LEU A 38 3.63 1.33 12.67
C LEU A 38 3.95 0.83 14.09
N THR A 39 3.28 1.35 15.14
CA THR A 39 3.68 1.12 16.54
C THR A 39 3.61 -0.34 17.02
N MET A 40 2.58 -1.11 16.66
CA MET A 40 2.40 -2.46 17.23
C MET A 40 3.25 -3.53 16.55
N THR A 41 2.99 -3.81 15.27
CA THR A 41 3.73 -4.83 14.50
C THR A 41 4.43 -4.24 13.27
N GLY A 42 4.20 -2.98 12.95
CA GLY A 42 4.67 -2.36 11.70
C GLY A 42 3.94 -2.82 10.43
N LEU A 43 3.11 -3.87 10.50
CA LEU A 43 2.47 -4.50 9.33
C LEU A 43 0.95 -4.54 9.41
N ASP A 44 0.35 -4.30 10.58
CA ASP A 44 -1.11 -4.37 10.77
C ASP A 44 -1.91 -3.42 9.86
N TRP A 45 -1.27 -2.37 9.35
CA TRP A 45 -1.90 -1.42 8.43
C TRP A 45 -2.36 -2.09 7.12
N SER A 46 -1.71 -3.16 6.66
CA SER A 46 -2.17 -3.92 5.50
C SER A 46 -3.44 -4.71 5.81
N LEU A 47 -3.57 -5.22 7.04
CA LEU A 47 -4.77 -5.92 7.51
C LEU A 47 -5.98 -4.96 7.58
N SER A 48 -5.74 -3.72 7.98
CA SER A 48 -6.74 -2.65 7.93
C SER A 48 -7.19 -2.35 6.50
N CYS A 49 -6.27 -2.34 5.54
CA CYS A 49 -6.61 -2.23 4.13
C CYS A 49 -7.45 -3.42 3.65
N GLU A 50 -7.05 -4.65 3.98
CA GLU A 50 -7.78 -5.87 3.60
C GLU A 50 -9.21 -5.88 4.16
N ALA A 51 -9.40 -5.49 5.42
CA ALA A 51 -10.73 -5.39 6.02
C ALA A 51 -11.64 -4.44 5.22
N PHE A 52 -11.12 -3.27 4.81
CA PHE A 52 -11.84 -2.34 3.95
C PHE A 52 -12.12 -2.91 2.56
N PHE A 53 -11.18 -3.65 1.96
CA PHE A 53 -11.36 -4.31 0.66
C PHE A 53 -12.51 -5.31 0.69
N TYR A 54 -12.56 -6.16 1.70
CA TYR A 54 -13.63 -7.14 1.85
C TYR A 54 -14.99 -6.49 2.11
N LEU A 55 -15.03 -5.35 2.79
CA LEU A 55 -16.24 -4.56 2.97
C LEU A 55 -16.78 -4.04 1.62
N CYS A 56 -15.90 -3.54 0.75
CA CYS A 56 -16.28 -3.01 -0.57
C CYS A 56 -16.46 -4.10 -1.64
N PHE A 57 -15.85 -5.27 -1.45
CA PHE A 57 -15.81 -6.38 -2.41
C PHE A 57 -17.17 -6.77 -3.00
N PRO A 58 -18.26 -6.98 -2.22
CA PRO A 58 -19.53 -7.42 -2.80
C PRO A 58 -20.11 -6.41 -3.80
N VAL A 59 -19.99 -5.11 -3.51
CA VAL A 59 -20.47 -4.04 -4.39
C VAL A 59 -19.58 -3.94 -5.63
N LEU A 60 -18.26 -3.93 -5.44
CA LEU A 60 -17.29 -3.87 -6.54
C LEU A 60 -17.45 -5.05 -7.49
N LEU A 61 -17.55 -6.27 -6.95
CA LEU A 61 -17.79 -7.48 -7.73
C LEU A 61 -19.11 -7.40 -8.49
N LEU A 62 -20.19 -6.93 -7.85
CA LEU A 62 -21.50 -6.81 -8.48
C LEU A 62 -21.48 -5.80 -9.65
N VAL A 63 -20.81 -4.66 -9.48
CA VAL A 63 -20.69 -3.63 -10.53
C VAL A 63 -19.80 -4.12 -11.67
N LEU A 64 -18.60 -4.60 -11.37
CA LEU A 64 -17.63 -5.03 -12.39
C LEU A 64 -18.07 -6.30 -13.13
N SER A 65 -18.75 -7.23 -12.46
CA SER A 65 -19.27 -8.44 -13.12
C SER A 65 -20.33 -8.15 -14.18
N ARG A 66 -21.05 -7.01 -14.06
CA ARG A 66 -22.01 -6.53 -15.06
C ARG A 66 -21.39 -5.65 -16.14
N ALA A 67 -20.17 -5.14 -15.92
CA ALA A 67 -19.49 -4.30 -16.90
C ALA A 67 -19.11 -5.08 -18.17
N PRO A 68 -19.12 -4.48 -19.37
CA PRO A 68 -18.64 -5.13 -20.59
C PRO A 68 -17.12 -5.36 -20.52
N THR A 69 -16.61 -6.29 -21.33
CA THR A 69 -15.19 -6.70 -21.28
C THR A 69 -14.19 -5.56 -21.51
N TRP A 70 -14.49 -4.62 -22.43
CA TRP A 70 -13.62 -3.45 -22.67
C TRP A 70 -13.48 -2.56 -21.44
N MET A 71 -14.53 -2.44 -20.62
CA MET A 71 -14.52 -1.63 -19.41
C MET A 71 -13.64 -2.26 -18.34
N LEU A 72 -13.57 -3.60 -18.26
CA LEU A 72 -12.63 -4.28 -17.37
C LEU A 72 -11.17 -3.97 -17.75
N TYR A 73 -10.86 -3.90 -19.05
CA TYR A 73 -9.53 -3.46 -19.49
C TYR A 73 -9.26 -2.01 -19.15
N ALA A 74 -10.22 -1.12 -19.38
CA ALA A 74 -10.10 0.30 -19.04
C ALA A 74 -9.88 0.49 -17.54
N VAL A 75 -10.66 -0.21 -16.70
CA VAL A 75 -10.53 -0.19 -15.23
C VAL A 75 -9.15 -0.71 -14.81
N CYS A 76 -8.69 -1.85 -15.35
CA CYS A 76 -7.33 -2.34 -15.09
C CYS A 76 -6.27 -1.30 -15.46
N ALA A 77 -6.34 -0.73 -16.67
CA ALA A 77 -5.35 0.23 -17.17
C ALA A 77 -5.35 1.51 -16.33
N CYS A 78 -6.53 2.06 -16.00
CA CYS A 78 -6.67 3.23 -15.15
C CYS A 78 -6.16 2.96 -13.74
N ALA A 79 -6.47 1.80 -13.14
CA ALA A 79 -6.01 1.46 -11.81
C ALA A 79 -4.49 1.26 -11.77
N VAL A 80 -3.90 0.57 -12.76
CA VAL A 80 -2.43 0.46 -12.90
C VAL A 80 -1.81 1.86 -13.04
N PHE A 81 -2.38 2.70 -13.90
CA PHE A 81 -1.91 4.08 -14.07
C PHE A 81 -1.94 4.84 -12.75
N LEU A 82 -3.03 4.78 -11.98
CA LEU A 82 -3.15 5.44 -10.68
C LEU A 82 -2.10 4.96 -9.69
N VAL A 83 -1.86 3.64 -9.61
CA VAL A 83 -0.88 3.04 -8.68
C VAL A 83 0.54 3.54 -8.96
N PHE A 84 0.93 3.73 -10.22
CA PHE A 84 2.28 4.21 -10.56
C PHE A 84 2.38 5.73 -10.61
N PHE A 85 1.38 6.41 -11.17
CA PHE A 85 1.42 7.84 -11.43
C PHE A 85 1.22 8.65 -10.17
N LEU A 86 0.34 8.22 -9.27
CA LEU A 86 -0.01 9.01 -8.10
C LEU A 86 1.13 9.13 -7.07
N PRO A 87 1.85 8.06 -6.69
CA PRO A 87 3.03 8.20 -5.84
C PRO A 87 4.12 9.07 -6.49
N TYR A 88 4.27 8.98 -7.83
CA TYR A 88 5.22 9.80 -8.57
C TYR A 88 4.88 11.29 -8.48
N VAL A 89 3.61 11.66 -8.75
CA VAL A 89 3.15 13.05 -8.64
C VAL A 89 3.28 13.52 -7.19
N VAL A 90 2.73 12.79 -6.23
CA VAL A 90 2.77 13.17 -4.81
C VAL A 90 4.21 13.37 -4.34
N GLY A 91 5.11 12.45 -4.69
CA GLY A 91 6.52 12.52 -4.31
C GLY A 91 7.31 13.67 -4.96
N HIS A 92 6.88 14.18 -6.11
CA HIS A 92 7.60 15.24 -6.84
C HIS A 92 6.97 16.63 -6.70
N THR A 93 5.66 16.72 -6.43
CA THR A 93 4.95 18.01 -6.37
C THR A 93 4.68 18.48 -4.94
N PHE A 94 4.62 17.56 -3.97
CA PHE A 94 4.21 17.88 -2.62
C PHE A 94 5.30 17.51 -1.61
N ALA A 95 5.95 18.53 -1.03
CA ALA A 95 6.74 18.40 0.19
C ALA A 95 5.83 18.71 1.38
N LEU A 96 4.88 17.81 1.67
CA LEU A 96 3.97 17.99 2.79
C LEU A 96 4.69 17.56 4.07
N VAL A 97 5.28 18.55 4.75
CA VAL A 97 5.88 18.38 6.07
C VAL A 97 4.75 18.04 7.05
N SER A 98 4.82 16.86 7.67
CA SER A 98 3.92 16.55 8.79
C SER A 98 4.30 17.35 10.02
N PRO A 99 3.33 17.73 10.86
CA PRO A 99 3.61 18.33 12.18
C PRO A 99 4.29 17.35 13.16
N ASP A 100 4.22 16.04 12.90
CA ASP A 100 4.73 15.01 13.80
C ASP A 100 6.27 14.94 13.77
N PRO A 101 6.95 15.05 14.92
CA PRO A 101 8.41 14.99 15.02
C PRO A 101 8.97 13.56 14.95
N VAL A 102 8.13 12.53 14.86
CA VAL A 102 8.52 11.11 14.92
C VAL A 102 8.35 10.46 13.55
N GLU A 103 9.43 10.43 12.78
CA GLU A 103 9.57 9.54 11.61
C GLU A 103 10.20 8.21 12.04
N MET A 104 9.42 7.13 12.04
CA MET A 104 9.91 5.77 12.23
C MET A 104 10.54 5.21 10.95
N VAL A 105 9.99 5.60 9.80
CA VAL A 105 10.47 5.27 8.46
C VAL A 105 10.86 6.57 7.76
N PRO A 106 12.09 6.69 7.24
CA PRO A 106 12.50 7.85 6.47
C PRO A 106 11.65 7.98 5.20
N THR A 107 10.86 9.04 5.10
CA THR A 107 9.88 9.23 4.00
C THR A 107 10.24 10.35 3.03
N GLY A 108 11.41 10.98 3.18
CA GLY A 108 11.86 12.07 2.32
C GLY A 108 11.84 11.75 0.82
N SER A 109 12.24 10.53 0.43
CA SER A 109 12.22 10.09 -0.97
C SER A 109 10.82 9.81 -1.54
N TYR A 110 9.79 9.84 -0.70
CA TYR A 110 8.40 9.46 -1.02
C TYR A 110 7.40 10.63 -0.89
N GLY A 111 7.89 11.88 -0.87
CA GLY A 111 7.04 13.07 -0.68
C GLY A 111 6.73 13.42 0.77
N GLY A 112 7.53 12.88 1.71
CA GLY A 112 7.37 13.10 3.15
C GLY A 112 6.33 12.18 3.80
N PRO A 113 6.10 12.33 5.12
CA PRO A 113 5.29 11.39 5.90
C PRO A 113 3.84 11.31 5.41
N ILE A 114 3.25 12.45 5.04
CA ILE A 114 1.87 12.52 4.53
C ILE A 114 1.79 11.90 3.13
N GLY A 115 2.76 12.18 2.25
CA GLY A 115 2.79 11.62 0.90
C GLY A 115 2.91 10.10 0.93
N TYR A 116 3.79 9.58 1.79
CA TYR A 116 3.93 8.15 2.03
C TYR A 116 2.63 7.53 2.57
N TRP A 117 2.02 8.12 3.61
CA TRP A 117 0.76 7.62 4.14
C TRP A 117 -0.32 7.55 3.06
N PHE A 118 -0.51 8.65 2.31
CA PHE A 118 -1.56 8.75 1.31
C PHE A 118 -1.37 7.74 0.18
N ALA A 119 -0.16 7.62 -0.35
CA ALA A 119 0.12 6.76 -1.51
C ALA A 119 0.27 5.28 -1.14
N TYR A 120 0.68 4.95 0.09
CA TYR A 120 1.11 3.59 0.45
C TYR A 120 0.28 2.92 1.55
N VAL A 121 -0.24 3.69 2.51
CA VAL A 121 -0.90 3.17 3.72
C VAL A 121 -2.42 3.37 3.67
N PHE A 122 -2.88 4.45 3.04
CA PHE A 122 -4.29 4.84 3.06
C PHE A 122 -5.16 3.84 2.27
N PRO A 123 -6.15 3.17 2.91
CA PRO A 123 -6.89 2.07 2.29
C PRO A 123 -7.57 2.37 0.95
N PRO A 124 -8.20 3.54 0.73
CA PRO A 124 -8.81 3.87 -0.56
C PRO A 124 -7.81 3.94 -1.72
N MET A 125 -6.57 4.34 -1.48
CA MET A 125 -5.54 4.37 -2.53
C MET A 125 -5.09 2.98 -2.90
N ARG A 126 -5.02 2.09 -1.90
CA ARG A 126 -4.69 0.67 -2.05
C ARG A 126 -5.82 -0.17 -2.68
N MET A 127 -7.03 0.39 -2.75
CA MET A 127 -8.18 -0.25 -3.40
C MET A 127 -7.96 -0.40 -4.91
N ALA A 128 -7.14 0.45 -5.54
CA ALA A 128 -6.84 0.35 -6.96
C ALA A 128 -6.21 -1.01 -7.31
N GLU A 129 -5.24 -1.48 -6.51
CA GLU A 129 -4.63 -2.81 -6.68
C GLU A 129 -5.65 -3.94 -6.51
N PHE A 130 -6.57 -3.80 -5.56
CA PHE A 130 -7.62 -4.78 -5.34
C PHE A 130 -8.59 -4.85 -6.54
N VAL A 131 -8.96 -3.70 -7.09
CA VAL A 131 -9.81 -3.59 -8.29
C VAL A 131 -9.14 -4.17 -9.54
N ILE A 132 -7.81 -4.02 -9.68
CA ILE A 132 -7.04 -4.72 -10.72
C ILE A 132 -7.26 -6.23 -10.58
N GLY A 133 -7.09 -6.77 -9.37
CA GLY A 133 -7.30 -8.20 -9.09
C GLY A 133 -8.70 -8.70 -9.49
N ILE A 134 -9.76 -7.99 -9.10
CA ILE A 134 -11.14 -8.35 -9.47
C ILE A 134 -11.32 -8.32 -10.99
N SER A 135 -10.85 -7.26 -11.64
CA SER A 135 -11.02 -7.06 -13.08
C SER A 135 -10.26 -8.11 -13.89
N LEU A 136 -9.03 -8.45 -13.48
CA LEU A 136 -8.24 -9.54 -14.04
C LEU A 136 -8.95 -10.89 -13.88
N ALA A 137 -9.45 -11.21 -12.69
CA ALA A 137 -10.17 -12.45 -12.44
C ALA A 137 -11.42 -12.57 -13.32
N LEU A 138 -12.16 -11.48 -13.52
CA LEU A 138 -13.32 -11.44 -14.42
C LEU A 138 -12.91 -11.59 -15.89
N LEU A 139 -11.81 -10.97 -16.33
CA LEU A 139 -11.27 -11.14 -17.69
C LEU A 139 -10.87 -12.58 -17.97
N VAL A 140 -10.19 -13.23 -17.02
CA VAL A 140 -9.82 -14.66 -17.10
C VAL A 140 -11.08 -15.53 -17.14
N ARG A 141 -12.04 -15.30 -16.25
CA ARG A 141 -13.31 -16.04 -16.21
C ARG A 141 -14.11 -15.92 -17.51
N ARG A 142 -14.03 -14.77 -18.20
CA ARG A 142 -14.69 -14.54 -19.49
C ARG A 142 -13.92 -15.09 -20.69
N GLY A 143 -12.76 -15.72 -20.48
CA GLY A 143 -11.87 -16.14 -21.57
C GLY A 143 -11.32 -14.98 -22.40
N ALA A 144 -11.42 -13.75 -21.89
CA ALA A 144 -11.01 -12.55 -22.58
C ALA A 144 -9.56 -12.19 -22.27
N TRP A 145 -8.98 -12.69 -21.17
CA TRP A 145 -7.60 -12.37 -20.79
C TRP A 145 -6.59 -12.73 -21.88
N ARG A 146 -5.76 -11.74 -22.25
CA ARG A 146 -4.68 -11.86 -23.27
C ARG A 146 -3.33 -11.40 -22.73
N GLY A 147 -3.13 -11.52 -21.42
CA GLY A 147 -1.99 -10.93 -20.73
C GLY A 147 -0.63 -11.48 -21.14
N PRO A 148 0.44 -10.88 -20.60
CA PRO A 148 1.80 -11.37 -20.82
C PRO A 148 1.94 -12.80 -20.28
N GLY A 149 2.65 -13.65 -21.02
CA GLY A 149 2.99 -15.00 -20.56
C GLY A 149 3.89 -14.96 -19.32
N VAL A 150 3.93 -16.04 -18.55
CA VAL A 150 4.69 -16.15 -17.28
C VAL A 150 6.14 -15.70 -17.43
N ALA A 151 6.79 -16.03 -18.55
CA ALA A 151 8.17 -15.62 -18.83
C ALA A 151 8.35 -14.09 -18.84
N VAL A 152 7.42 -13.36 -19.47
CA VAL A 152 7.46 -11.89 -19.51
C VAL A 152 7.29 -11.33 -18.10
N CYS A 153 6.37 -11.89 -17.31
CA CYS A 153 6.20 -11.49 -15.91
C CYS A 153 7.47 -11.72 -15.08
N LEU A 154 8.13 -12.86 -15.24
CA LEU A 154 9.38 -13.16 -14.55
C LEU A 154 10.50 -12.19 -14.92
N VAL A 155 10.63 -11.86 -16.20
CA VAL A 155 11.61 -10.87 -16.68
C VAL A 155 11.32 -9.49 -16.09
N LEU A 156 10.07 -9.03 -16.10
CA LEU A 156 9.69 -7.76 -15.50
C LEU A 156 9.97 -7.72 -14.00
N CYS A 157 9.68 -8.81 -13.27
CA CYS A 157 10.01 -8.93 -11.85
C CYS A 157 11.52 -8.87 -11.61
N ALA A 158 12.32 -9.56 -12.41
CA ALA A 158 13.78 -9.56 -12.29
C ALA A 158 14.38 -8.16 -12.57
N ILE A 159 13.87 -7.46 -13.59
CA ILE A 159 14.26 -6.08 -13.91
C ILE A 159 13.92 -5.15 -12.73
N GLY A 160 12.70 -5.25 -12.21
CA GLY A 160 12.24 -4.47 -11.06
C GLY A 160 13.15 -4.67 -9.84
N TRP A 161 13.42 -5.93 -9.48
CA TRP A 161 14.31 -6.28 -8.37
C TRP A 161 15.75 -5.77 -8.58
N GLY A 162 16.28 -5.89 -9.79
CA GLY A 162 17.61 -5.39 -10.12
C GLY A 162 17.70 -3.87 -9.94
N SER A 163 16.70 -3.13 -10.40
CA SER A 163 16.68 -1.67 -10.33
C SER A 163 16.66 -1.12 -8.89
N THR A 164 15.90 -1.75 -7.99
CA THR A 164 15.84 -1.37 -6.56
C THR A 164 17.10 -1.77 -5.82
N SER A 165 17.68 -2.94 -6.13
CA SER A 165 18.94 -3.40 -5.54
C SER A 165 20.13 -2.52 -5.91
N VAL A 166 20.16 -2.02 -7.15
CA VAL A 166 21.19 -1.08 -7.61
C VAL A 166 21.03 0.28 -6.94
N SER A 167 19.80 0.80 -6.84
CA SER A 167 19.53 2.10 -6.21
C SER A 167 19.95 2.14 -4.73
N THR A 168 19.72 1.05 -3.99
CA THR A 168 20.16 0.91 -2.59
C THR A 168 21.67 0.76 -2.44
N ALA A 169 22.35 0.04 -3.36
CA ALA A 169 23.81 -0.06 -3.38
C ALA A 169 24.50 1.29 -3.69
N ILE A 170 23.93 2.09 -4.59
CA ILE A 170 24.44 3.44 -4.91
C ILE A 170 24.28 4.38 -3.71
N CYS A 171 23.16 4.31 -2.98
CA CYS A 171 22.95 5.14 -1.80
C CYS A 171 23.92 4.79 -0.65
N ARG A 172 24.21 3.49 -0.44
CA ARG A 172 25.19 3.04 0.57
C ARG A 172 26.64 3.41 0.26
N SER A 173 27.00 3.61 -1.00
CA SER A 173 28.38 3.89 -1.44
C SER A 173 28.73 5.38 -1.46
N ARG A 174 27.76 6.29 -1.22
CA ARG A 174 28.04 7.71 -1.02
C ARG A 174 28.29 7.98 0.48
N PRO A 175 29.50 8.39 0.88
CA PRO A 175 29.72 8.88 2.24
C PRO A 175 28.88 10.16 2.44
N ALA A 176 28.14 10.17 3.54
CA ALA A 176 27.15 11.13 4.00
C ALA A 176 27.38 12.61 3.61
N CYS A 177 26.29 13.28 3.23
CA CYS A 177 25.98 14.62 3.76
C CYS A 177 25.43 14.46 5.17
#